data_AF-A0ABD0Y2E1-F1
#
_entry.id   AF-A0ABD0Y2E1-F1
#
_cell.length_a   1.000
_cell.length_b   1.000
_cell.length_c   1.000
_cell.angle_alpha   90.00
_cell.angle_beta   90.00
_cell.angle_gamma   90.00
#
_symmetry.space_group_name_H-M   'P 1'
#
loop_
_entity.id
_entity.type
_entity.pdbx_description
1 polymer ?
#
loop_
_entity_poly.entity_id
_entity_poly.type
_entity_poly.pdbx_seq_one_letter_code
_entity_poly.pdbx_strand_id
1 'polypeptide(L)'
;MNRPTKIVVHGYINNVDSDVIQKIKNAFLGVEDVNVIAVDWGLIANTAFYHVAAEQTEPVGHYLGAFIEFLLGQGVRPEDVHVVGHSLGAHVGLDPAKPCFYQSPPDLRLDSSDALFVDCIHTCGGYLGLMENICHADFYPNGGTDVQPGCSLATLGVCSHDRSYDIYAESITPTHLFPSLECTEIPSKSSDGCKDSTNLMGYQASPA
;
A
#
# COMPACT_ATOMS: atom_id res chain seq x y z
N MET A 1 -5.08 -18.65 18.28
CA MET A 1 -4.45 -17.31 18.25
C MET A 1 -5.58 -16.31 18.09
N ASN A 2 -5.80 -15.40 19.03
CA ASN A 2 -7.04 -14.61 19.11
C ASN A 2 -6.86 -13.12 18.76
N ARG A 3 -5.72 -12.71 18.18
CA ARG A 3 -5.43 -11.31 17.84
C ARG A 3 -5.32 -11.16 16.32
N PRO A 4 -5.84 -10.07 15.73
CA PRO A 4 -5.59 -9.74 14.33
C PRO A 4 -4.09 -9.64 14.05
N THR A 5 -3.69 -10.03 12.84
CA THR A 5 -2.30 -10.05 12.40
C THR A 5 -2.12 -9.09 11.23
N LYS A 6 -1.28 -8.07 11.43
CA LYS A 6 -0.93 -7.06 10.43
C LYS A 6 0.46 -7.38 9.89
N ILE A 7 0.60 -7.52 8.59
CA ILE A 7 1.88 -7.79 7.93
C ILE A 7 2.27 -6.53 7.15
N VAL A 8 3.48 -6.00 7.38
CA VAL A 8 3.96 -4.78 6.72
C VAL A 8 5.17 -5.11 5.86
N VAL A 9 5.14 -4.74 4.58
CA VAL A 9 6.14 -5.07 3.56
C VAL A 9 6.72 -3.77 2.99
N HIS A 10 8.03 -3.56 3.15
CA HIS A 10 8.70 -2.37 2.62
C HIS A 10 8.99 -2.46 1.12
N GLY A 11 9.40 -1.34 0.52
CA GLY A 11 9.71 -1.24 -0.90
C GLY A 11 11.20 -1.28 -1.26
N TYR A 12 11.50 -0.70 -2.42
CA TYR A 12 12.85 -0.50 -2.95
C TYR A 12 13.67 0.42 -2.05
N ILE A 13 14.95 0.11 -1.83
CA ILE A 13 15.86 0.89 -0.98
C ILE A 13 15.32 1.08 0.45
N ASN A 14 14.61 0.07 0.98
CA ASN A 14 14.12 0.05 2.36
C ASN A 14 14.54 -1.22 3.09
N ASN A 15 14.31 -1.26 4.40
CA ASN A 15 14.45 -2.41 5.28
C ASN A 15 13.48 -2.28 6.48
N VAL A 16 13.58 -3.19 7.45
CA VAL A 16 12.73 -3.19 8.65
C VAL A 16 12.83 -1.91 9.49
N ASP A 17 13.96 -1.20 9.47
CA ASP A 17 14.18 0.03 10.23
C ASP A 17 13.69 1.29 9.48
N SER A 18 13.28 1.16 8.21
CA SER A 18 12.77 2.28 7.42
C SER A 18 11.43 2.80 7.92
N ASP A 19 11.18 4.09 7.65
CA ASP A 19 9.97 4.82 8.08
C ASP A 19 8.67 4.12 7.73
N VAL A 20 8.56 3.53 6.52
CA VAL A 20 7.37 2.77 6.09
C VAL A 20 6.98 1.68 7.08
N ILE A 21 7.95 0.90 7.58
CA ILE A 21 7.69 -0.15 8.57
C ILE A 21 7.43 0.46 9.93
N GLN A 22 8.31 1.38 10.37
CA GLN A 22 8.28 1.88 11.73
C GLN A 22 7.03 2.71 12.01
N LYS A 23 6.62 3.59 11.09
CA LYS A 23 5.42 4.43 11.25
C LYS A 23 4.15 3.58 11.30
N ILE A 24 3.96 2.66 10.35
CA ILE A 24 2.76 1.80 10.30
C ILE A 24 2.71 0.87 11.51
N LYS A 25 3.82 0.21 11.86
CA LYS A 25 3.90 -0.66 13.06
C LYS A 25 3.55 0.13 14.33
N ASN A 26 4.17 1.29 14.53
CA ASN A 26 3.93 2.09 15.73
C ASN A 26 2.49 2.61 15.80
N ALA A 27 1.90 2.97 14.66
CA ALA A 27 0.50 3.36 14.58
C ALA A 27 -0.43 2.21 14.99
N PHE A 28 -0.24 1.00 14.45
CA PHE A 28 -1.02 -0.18 14.87
C PHE A 28 -0.90 -0.48 16.36
N LEU A 29 0.33 -0.59 16.86
CA LEU A 29 0.59 -0.90 18.27
C LEU A 29 0.14 0.21 19.23
N GLY A 30 -0.07 1.43 18.73
CA GLY A 30 -0.60 2.55 19.50
C GLY A 30 -2.10 2.51 19.71
N VAL A 31 -2.86 1.76 18.88
CA VAL A 31 -4.33 1.81 18.87
C VAL A 31 -5.02 0.46 19.08
N GLU A 32 -4.35 -0.67 18.80
CA GLU A 32 -4.97 -2.00 18.81
C GLU A 32 -4.02 -3.08 19.37
N ASP A 33 -4.56 -4.10 20.06
CA ASP A 33 -3.80 -5.26 20.54
C ASP A 33 -3.64 -6.31 19.42
N VAL A 34 -2.68 -6.07 18.53
CA VAL A 34 -2.44 -6.87 17.31
C VAL A 34 -1.06 -7.49 17.29
N ASN A 35 -0.89 -8.52 16.45
CA ASN A 35 0.43 -8.95 16.02
C ASN A 35 0.85 -8.08 14.83
N VAL A 36 2.07 -7.52 14.84
CA VAL A 36 2.64 -6.85 13.67
C VAL A 36 3.87 -7.64 13.21
N ILE A 37 3.87 -8.06 11.95
CA ILE A 37 4.95 -8.82 11.31
C ILE A 37 5.55 -7.94 10.22
N ALA A 38 6.81 -7.57 10.36
CA ALA A 38 7.53 -6.85 9.31
C ALA A 38 8.26 -7.85 8.40
N VAL A 39 8.05 -7.74 7.09
CA VAL A 39 8.75 -8.54 6.08
C VAL A 39 9.99 -7.77 5.65
N ASP A 40 11.15 -8.23 6.11
CA ASP A 40 12.45 -7.65 5.75
C ASP A 40 13.10 -8.41 4.60
N TRP A 41 13.12 -7.77 3.44
CA TRP A 41 13.84 -8.22 2.25
C TRP A 41 14.87 -7.17 1.83
N GLY A 42 15.30 -6.32 2.77
CA GLY A 42 16.24 -5.22 2.55
C GLY A 42 17.58 -5.67 1.97
N LEU A 43 18.02 -6.90 2.26
CA LEU A 43 19.26 -7.46 1.69
C LEU A 43 19.25 -7.45 0.15
N ILE A 44 18.09 -7.68 -0.46
CA ILE A 44 17.93 -7.78 -1.91
C ILE A 44 17.16 -6.58 -2.51
N ALA A 45 16.43 -5.83 -1.69
CA ALA A 45 15.76 -4.59 -2.08
C ALA A 45 16.70 -3.37 -2.17
N ASN A 46 17.81 -3.37 -1.41
CA ASN A 46 18.81 -2.28 -1.39
C ASN A 46 19.89 -2.48 -2.45
N THR A 47 19.53 -2.30 -3.72
CA THR A 47 20.45 -2.36 -4.87
C THR A 47 20.38 -1.06 -5.67
N ALA A 48 21.45 -0.74 -6.41
CA ALA A 48 21.43 0.36 -7.38
C ALA A 48 20.67 0.01 -8.66
N PHE A 49 20.42 -1.29 -8.90
CA PHE A 49 19.79 -1.80 -10.11
C PHE A 49 18.32 -2.13 -9.85
N TYR A 50 17.43 -1.16 -10.12
CA TYR A 50 16.00 -1.30 -9.85
C TYR A 50 15.36 -2.58 -10.43
N HIS A 51 15.70 -2.95 -11.67
CA HIS A 51 15.17 -4.16 -12.31
C HIS A 51 15.49 -5.44 -11.52
N VAL A 52 16.68 -5.50 -10.90
CA VAL A 52 17.05 -6.63 -10.04
C VAL A 52 16.12 -6.68 -8.82
N ALA A 53 15.88 -5.54 -8.16
CA ALA A 53 14.95 -5.50 -7.03
C ALA A 53 13.52 -5.87 -7.43
N ALA A 54 13.06 -5.39 -8.59
CA ALA A 54 11.74 -5.72 -9.12
C ALA A 54 11.58 -7.23 -9.38
N GLU A 55 12.59 -7.89 -9.96
CA GLU A 55 12.57 -9.35 -10.16
C GLU A 55 12.54 -10.14 -8.84
N GLN A 56 13.01 -9.55 -7.72
CA GLN A 56 12.96 -10.20 -6.42
C GLN A 56 11.57 -10.13 -5.74
N THR A 57 10.61 -9.37 -6.27
CA THR A 57 9.27 -9.31 -5.65
C THR A 57 8.52 -10.64 -5.79
N GLU A 58 8.70 -11.37 -6.89
CA GLU A 58 8.10 -12.69 -7.12
C GLU A 58 8.52 -13.72 -6.04
N PRO A 59 9.82 -14.01 -5.80
CA PRO A 59 10.20 -14.93 -4.74
C PRO A 59 9.79 -14.45 -3.35
N VAL A 60 9.87 -13.15 -3.06
CA VAL A 60 9.39 -12.59 -1.77
C VAL A 60 7.90 -12.84 -1.58
N GLY A 61 7.09 -12.60 -2.62
CA GLY A 61 5.66 -12.88 -2.65
C GLY A 61 5.35 -14.37 -2.41
N HIS A 62 6.10 -15.28 -3.04
CA HIS A 62 5.95 -16.72 -2.80
C HIS A 62 6.21 -17.11 -1.33
N TYR A 63 7.27 -16.58 -0.72
CA TYR A 63 7.55 -16.87 0.69
C TYR A 63 6.50 -16.27 1.64
N LEU A 64 6.02 -15.07 1.35
CA LEU A 64 4.96 -14.43 2.11
C LEU A 64 3.63 -15.22 1.99
N GLY A 65 3.26 -15.65 0.79
CA GLY A 65 2.09 -16.49 0.55
C GLY A 65 2.16 -17.80 1.33
N ALA A 66 3.28 -18.52 1.25
CA ALA A 66 3.49 -19.74 2.03
C ALA A 66 3.42 -19.52 3.55
N PHE A 67 3.90 -18.37 4.03
CA PHE A 67 3.80 -18.01 5.44
C PHE A 67 2.35 -17.71 5.86
N ILE A 68 1.57 -17.02 5.04
CA ILE A 68 0.15 -16.79 5.28
C ILE A 68 -0.62 -18.12 5.29
N GLU A 69 -0.38 -19.00 4.32
CA GLU A 69 -0.96 -20.35 4.29
C GLU A 69 -0.65 -21.14 5.56
N PHE A 70 0.59 -21.04 6.07
CA PHE A 70 0.96 -21.62 7.36
C PHE A 70 0.11 -21.06 8.50
N LEU A 71 -0.06 -19.74 8.60
CA LEU A 71 -0.91 -19.12 9.63
C LEU A 71 -2.35 -19.61 9.56
N LEU A 72 -2.92 -19.69 8.35
CA LEU A 72 -4.27 -20.22 8.13
C LEU A 72 -4.37 -21.68 8.59
N GLY A 73 -3.35 -22.50 8.28
CA GLY A 73 -3.25 -23.89 8.74
C GLY A 73 -3.14 -24.03 10.27
N GLN A 74 -2.68 -22.99 10.98
CA GLN A 74 -2.68 -22.92 12.44
C GLN A 74 -4.00 -22.38 13.04
N GLY A 75 -5.01 -22.14 12.20
CA GLY A 75 -6.35 -21.69 12.61
C GLY A 75 -6.49 -20.17 12.74
N VAL A 76 -5.59 -19.38 12.16
CA VAL A 76 -5.83 -17.95 11.93
C VAL A 76 -6.88 -17.82 10.83
N ARG A 77 -7.89 -16.97 11.00
CA ARG A 77 -8.92 -16.78 9.99
C ARG A 77 -8.42 -15.81 8.91
N PRO A 78 -8.76 -15.99 7.62
CA PRO A 78 -8.35 -15.08 6.55
C PRO A 78 -8.73 -13.62 6.84
N GLU A 79 -9.91 -13.38 7.41
CA GLU A 79 -10.39 -12.04 7.79
C GLU A 79 -9.58 -11.37 8.91
N ASP A 80 -8.77 -12.13 9.66
CA ASP A 80 -7.91 -11.60 10.72
C ASP A 80 -6.49 -11.24 10.21
N VAL A 81 -6.19 -11.46 8.93
CA VAL A 81 -4.89 -11.13 8.30
C VAL A 81 -5.06 -9.90 7.41
N HIS A 82 -4.26 -8.87 7.66
CA HIS A 82 -4.21 -7.65 6.84
C HIS A 82 -2.75 -7.42 6.43
N VAL A 83 -2.48 -7.42 5.13
CA VAL A 83 -1.15 -7.11 4.60
C VAL A 83 -1.13 -5.65 4.11
N VAL A 84 -0.02 -4.96 4.33
CA VAL A 84 0.20 -3.57 3.90
C VAL A 84 1.57 -3.50 3.26
N GLY A 85 1.66 -3.04 2.03
CA GLY A 85 2.86 -3.03 1.21
C GLY A 85 3.05 -1.69 0.54
N HIS A 86 4.31 -1.23 0.43
CA HIS A 86 4.65 0.03 -0.23
C HIS A 86 5.56 -0.21 -1.43
N SER A 87 5.36 0.52 -2.54
CA SER A 87 6.26 0.49 -3.70
C SER A 87 6.43 -0.91 -4.30
N LEU A 88 7.64 -1.48 -4.32
CA LEU A 88 7.88 -2.88 -4.71
C LEU A 88 7.34 -3.89 -3.69
N GLY A 89 7.16 -3.48 -2.44
CA GLY A 89 6.41 -4.26 -1.44
C GLY A 89 4.91 -4.18 -1.65
N ALA A 90 4.43 -3.21 -2.44
CA ALA A 90 3.04 -3.01 -2.78
C ALA A 90 2.57 -3.92 -3.94
N HIS A 91 2.87 -5.21 -3.82
CA HIS A 91 1.86 -6.21 -4.17
C HIS A 91 0.67 -6.14 -3.19
N VAL A 92 0.63 -5.14 -2.29
CA VAL A 92 -0.45 -4.79 -1.35
C VAL A 92 -0.53 -3.27 -1.05
N GLY A 93 -1.11 -2.45 -1.92
CA GLY A 93 -1.91 -1.28 -1.49
C GLY A 93 -1.32 0.13 -1.25
N LEU A 94 -0.01 0.42 -1.20
CA LEU A 94 0.51 1.81 -1.02
C LEU A 94 1.44 2.25 -2.15
N ASP A 95 0.92 3.15 -2.99
CA ASP A 95 1.51 3.67 -4.24
C ASP A 95 2.25 2.58 -5.05
N PRO A 96 1.53 1.55 -5.54
CA PRO A 96 2.12 0.38 -6.21
C PRO A 96 3.10 0.77 -7.30
N ALA A 97 4.30 0.19 -7.29
CA ALA A 97 5.38 0.62 -8.17
C ALA A 97 5.03 0.46 -9.66
N LYS A 98 5.30 1.49 -10.46
CA LYS A 98 5.04 1.49 -11.91
C LYS A 98 6.16 0.87 -12.75
N PRO A 99 7.45 1.23 -12.57
CA PRO A 99 8.49 0.70 -13.43
C PRO A 99 8.59 -0.83 -13.27
N CYS A 100 8.66 -1.55 -14.40
CA CYS A 100 8.55 -3.01 -14.50
C CYS A 100 7.15 -3.63 -14.28
N PHE A 101 6.12 -2.86 -13.88
CA PHE A 101 4.77 -3.39 -13.62
C PHE A 101 3.63 -2.76 -14.45
N TYR A 102 3.84 -1.60 -15.08
CA TYR A 102 2.80 -0.84 -15.81
C TYR A 102 2.12 -1.59 -16.97
N GLN A 103 2.77 -2.63 -17.49
CA GLN A 103 2.25 -3.50 -18.56
C GLN A 103 2.16 -4.95 -18.12
N SER A 104 2.40 -5.22 -16.84
CA SER A 104 2.33 -6.56 -16.30
C SER A 104 0.87 -7.04 -16.29
N PRO A 105 0.61 -8.29 -16.68
CA PRO A 105 -0.70 -8.90 -16.52
C PRO A 105 -1.05 -8.98 -15.02
N PRO A 106 -2.35 -9.09 -14.66
CA PRO A 106 -2.81 -9.19 -13.28
C PRO A 106 -2.00 -10.17 -12.43
N ASP A 107 -1.70 -11.37 -12.94
CA ASP A 107 -0.93 -12.40 -12.21
C ASP A 107 0.53 -12.01 -11.85
N LEU A 108 1.05 -10.90 -12.37
CA LEU A 108 2.42 -10.41 -12.16
C LEU A 108 2.49 -9.04 -11.48
N ARG A 109 1.37 -8.55 -10.95
CA ARG A 109 1.28 -7.30 -10.16
C ARG A 109 0.17 -7.44 -9.12
N LEU A 110 -0.02 -6.41 -8.29
CA LEU A 110 -1.22 -6.35 -7.46
C LEU A 110 -2.48 -6.29 -8.33
N ASP A 111 -3.48 -7.08 -7.95
CA ASP A 111 -4.80 -7.08 -8.55
C ASP A 111 -5.90 -7.27 -7.48
N SER A 112 -7.09 -6.77 -7.76
CA SER A 112 -8.28 -6.95 -6.91
C SER A 112 -8.52 -8.42 -6.54
N SER A 113 -8.17 -9.38 -7.38
CA SER A 113 -8.37 -10.82 -7.11
C SER A 113 -7.41 -11.43 -6.08
N ASP A 114 -6.36 -10.72 -5.64
CA ASP A 114 -5.32 -11.24 -4.75
C ASP A 114 -5.79 -11.42 -3.29
N ALA A 115 -6.88 -10.75 -2.89
CA ALA A 115 -7.43 -10.84 -1.54
C ALA A 115 -8.96 -10.66 -1.52
N LEU A 116 -9.56 -10.91 -0.36
CA LEU A 116 -11.00 -10.66 -0.14
C LEU A 116 -11.37 -9.19 -0.37
N PHE A 117 -10.44 -8.29 -0.10
CA PHE A 117 -10.55 -6.86 -0.35
C PHE A 117 -9.14 -6.31 -0.57
N VAL A 118 -9.01 -5.40 -1.53
CA VAL A 118 -7.75 -4.77 -1.90
C VAL A 118 -8.06 -3.30 -2.12
N ASP A 119 -7.49 -2.42 -1.32
CA ASP A 119 -7.55 -0.98 -1.49
C ASP A 119 -6.16 -0.41 -1.78
N CYS A 120 -6.12 0.64 -2.59
CA CYS A 120 -4.89 1.24 -3.08
C CYS A 120 -4.88 2.75 -2.88
N ILE A 121 -3.77 3.28 -2.38
CA ILE A 121 -3.54 4.73 -2.23
C ILE A 121 -2.48 5.17 -3.24
N HIS A 122 -2.87 5.98 -4.21
CA HIS A 122 -1.98 6.50 -5.24
C HIS A 122 -1.56 7.92 -4.88
N THR A 123 -0.27 8.16 -4.76
CA THR A 123 0.28 9.49 -4.39
C THR A 123 1.39 9.94 -5.34
N CYS A 124 1.97 9.05 -6.13
CA CYS A 124 2.94 9.35 -7.18
C CYS A 124 2.56 8.66 -8.50
N GLY A 125 1.25 8.54 -8.74
CA GLY A 125 0.67 7.87 -9.89
C GLY A 125 1.14 8.44 -11.22
N GLY A 126 1.48 7.56 -12.15
CA GLY A 126 1.98 7.92 -13.47
C GLY A 126 3.49 8.21 -13.50
N TYR A 127 4.15 8.36 -12.34
CA TYR A 127 5.58 8.59 -12.23
C TYR A 127 6.30 7.40 -11.58
N LEU A 128 6.35 7.34 -10.23
CA LEU A 128 6.91 6.19 -9.51
C LEU A 128 5.85 5.13 -9.20
N GLY A 129 4.60 5.54 -8.99
CA GLY A 129 3.45 4.67 -8.76
C GLY A 129 2.59 4.46 -10.00
N LEU A 130 1.79 3.39 -10.00
CA LEU A 130 0.75 3.11 -10.99
C LEU A 130 -0.39 4.14 -10.87
N MET A 131 -1.07 4.42 -11.98
CA MET A 131 -2.24 5.31 -12.03
C MET A 131 -3.52 4.54 -12.36
N GLU A 132 -3.37 3.29 -12.80
CA GLU A 132 -4.44 2.41 -13.19
C GLU A 132 -5.22 1.95 -11.95
N ASN A 133 -6.55 1.86 -12.08
CA ASN A 133 -7.39 1.21 -11.07
C ASN A 133 -7.10 -0.29 -11.09
N ILE A 134 -6.34 -0.77 -10.11
CA ILE A 134 -5.93 -2.18 -10.01
C ILE A 134 -6.54 -2.89 -8.80
N CYS A 135 -7.32 -2.17 -7.99
CA CYS A 135 -7.81 -2.62 -6.69
C CYS A 135 -9.35 -2.58 -6.63
N HIS A 136 -9.95 -3.10 -5.57
CA HIS A 136 -11.39 -2.97 -5.35
C HIS A 136 -11.79 -1.51 -5.07
N ALA A 137 -10.90 -0.76 -4.40
CA ALA A 137 -11.05 0.67 -4.16
C ALA A 137 -9.70 1.36 -4.39
N ASP A 138 -9.64 2.28 -5.34
CA ASP A 138 -8.45 3.07 -5.63
C ASP A 138 -8.68 4.52 -5.19
N PHE A 139 -7.83 5.01 -4.28
CA PHE A 139 -7.90 6.35 -3.71
C PHE A 139 -6.78 7.24 -4.26
N TYR A 140 -7.16 8.45 -4.67
CA TYR A 140 -6.28 9.41 -5.34
C TYR A 140 -6.20 10.73 -4.54
N PRO A 141 -5.59 10.75 -3.34
CA PRO A 141 -5.44 11.97 -2.56
C PRO A 141 -4.73 13.05 -3.38
N ASN A 142 -5.33 14.24 -3.41
CA ASN A 142 -4.82 15.39 -4.17
C ASN A 142 -4.64 15.12 -5.68
N GLY A 143 -5.47 14.24 -6.26
CA GLY A 143 -5.37 13.82 -7.67
C GLY A 143 -4.41 12.64 -7.90
N GLY A 144 -3.77 12.15 -6.84
CA GLY A 144 -2.95 10.94 -6.83
C GLY A 144 -1.65 10.98 -7.64
N THR A 145 -1.24 12.15 -8.11
CA THR A 145 0.01 12.37 -8.87
C THR A 145 1.09 13.06 -8.03
N ASP A 146 2.32 13.02 -8.53
CA ASP A 146 3.34 14.01 -8.16
C ASP A 146 2.92 15.39 -8.69
N VAL A 147 2.97 16.47 -7.92
CA VAL A 147 3.59 16.63 -6.59
C VAL A 147 2.54 16.73 -5.49
N GLN A 148 2.64 15.86 -4.48
CA GLN A 148 1.77 15.94 -3.31
C GLN A 148 2.03 17.21 -2.48
N PRO A 149 1.01 17.74 -1.78
CA PRO A 149 1.20 18.87 -0.88
C PRO A 149 2.35 18.64 0.13
N GLY A 150 3.21 19.65 0.29
CA GLY A 150 4.40 19.56 1.15
C GLY A 150 5.61 18.84 0.54
N CYS A 151 5.48 18.26 -0.65
CA CYS A 151 6.59 17.70 -1.41
C CYS A 151 7.20 18.71 -2.39
N SER A 152 8.42 18.44 -2.85
CA SER A 152 9.15 19.29 -3.79
C SER A 152 9.52 18.49 -5.04
N LEU A 153 9.42 19.11 -6.21
CA LEU A 153 9.94 18.54 -7.46
C LEU A 153 11.41 18.11 -7.36
N ALA A 154 12.18 18.74 -6.46
CA ALA A 154 13.58 18.38 -6.22
C ALA A 154 13.76 16.98 -5.64
N THR A 155 12.73 16.36 -5.05
CA THR A 155 12.80 14.98 -4.53
C THR A 155 12.57 13.93 -5.61
N LEU A 156 12.36 14.34 -6.88
CA LEU A 156 12.14 13.42 -8.01
C LEU A 156 11.06 12.37 -7.69
N GLY A 157 9.92 12.81 -7.15
CA GLY A 157 8.78 11.95 -6.84
C GLY A 157 8.90 11.12 -5.56
N VAL A 158 10.09 11.00 -4.93
CA VAL A 158 10.29 10.16 -3.72
C VAL A 158 9.39 10.62 -2.58
N CYS A 159 9.31 11.94 -2.31
CA CYS A 159 8.42 12.44 -1.25
C CYS A 159 6.94 12.13 -1.53
N SER A 160 6.50 12.30 -2.78
CA SER A 160 5.12 11.99 -3.16
C SER A 160 4.85 10.48 -3.07
N HIS A 161 5.82 9.64 -3.42
CA HIS A 161 5.73 8.18 -3.33
C HIS A 161 5.63 7.70 -1.88
N ASP A 162 6.40 8.31 -0.98
CA ASP A 162 6.41 8.04 0.45
C ASP A 162 5.15 8.52 1.17
N ARG A 163 4.45 9.52 0.60
CA ARG A 163 3.25 10.10 1.20
C ARG A 163 2.13 9.07 1.40
N SER A 164 2.09 8.01 0.60
CA SER A 164 1.10 6.93 0.71
C SER A 164 1.15 6.24 2.08
N TYR A 165 2.34 5.88 2.57
CA TYR A 165 2.47 5.24 3.88
C TYR A 165 2.30 6.22 5.04
N ASP A 166 2.62 7.51 4.85
CA ASP A 166 2.36 8.54 5.87
C ASP A 166 0.84 8.69 6.09
N ILE A 167 0.07 8.85 5.01
CA ILE A 167 -1.39 8.96 5.05
C ILE A 167 -2.00 7.70 5.65
N TYR A 168 -1.54 6.51 5.22
CA TYR A 168 -2.04 5.25 5.76
C TYR A 168 -1.75 5.13 7.26
N ALA A 169 -0.51 5.42 7.70
CA ALA A 169 -0.16 5.37 9.11
C ALA A 169 -1.00 6.34 9.96
N GLU A 170 -1.28 7.54 9.44
CA GLU A 170 -2.16 8.51 10.10
C GLU A 170 -3.60 8.01 10.20
N SER A 171 -4.12 7.38 9.14
CA SER A 171 -5.49 6.84 9.09
C SER A 171 -5.77 5.77 10.14
N ILE A 172 -4.75 5.03 10.60
CA ILE A 172 -4.90 4.04 11.66
C ILE A 172 -5.43 4.68 12.96
N THR A 173 -5.16 5.97 13.18
CA THR A 173 -5.67 6.70 14.34
C THR A 173 -7.18 6.89 14.22
N PRO A 174 -8.03 6.37 15.14
CA PRO A 174 -9.49 6.39 14.98
C PRO A 174 -10.11 7.79 14.86
N THR A 175 -9.41 8.84 15.30
CA THR A 175 -9.86 10.23 15.24
C THR A 175 -9.39 10.96 13.97
N HIS A 176 -8.53 10.35 13.16
CA HIS A 176 -8.03 10.93 11.93
C HIS A 176 -8.57 10.14 10.73
N LEU A 177 -9.73 10.55 10.25
CA LEU A 177 -10.40 9.91 9.12
C LEU A 177 -10.15 10.68 7.83
N PHE A 178 -10.12 9.95 6.71
CA PHE A 178 -10.02 10.52 5.37
C PHE A 178 -11.29 10.22 4.55
N PRO A 179 -12.37 11.01 4.70
CA PRO A 179 -13.56 10.91 3.86
C PRO A 179 -13.18 11.03 2.38
N SER A 180 -13.80 10.19 1.55
CA SER A 180 -13.55 10.16 0.11
C SER A 180 -14.78 10.60 -0.69
N LEU A 181 -14.54 10.96 -1.95
CA LEU A 181 -15.58 11.21 -2.93
C LEU A 181 -15.45 10.17 -4.04
N GLU A 182 -16.58 9.63 -4.48
CA GLU A 182 -16.66 8.76 -5.65
C GLU A 182 -16.81 9.63 -6.90
N CYS A 183 -15.90 9.44 -7.86
CA CYS A 183 -15.84 10.20 -9.10
C CYS A 183 -15.78 9.23 -10.29
N THR A 184 -16.31 9.63 -11.45
CA THR A 184 -16.19 8.84 -12.70
C THR A 184 -14.78 8.90 -13.30
N GLU A 185 -14.03 9.96 -12.99
CA GLU A 185 -12.65 10.18 -13.42
C GLU A 185 -11.86 10.83 -12.28
N ILE A 186 -10.53 10.69 -12.28
CA ILE A 186 -9.67 11.29 -11.27
C ILE A 186 -9.68 12.82 -11.44
N PRO A 187 -10.18 13.59 -10.47
CA PRO A 187 -10.30 15.03 -10.61
C PRO A 187 -8.93 15.70 -10.55
N SER A 188 -8.60 16.49 -11.58
CA SER A 188 -7.33 17.23 -11.64
C SER A 188 -7.34 18.56 -10.88
N LYS A 189 -8.52 19.20 -10.72
CA LYS A 189 -8.64 20.55 -10.12
C LYS A 189 -9.94 20.83 -9.37
N SER A 190 -11.07 20.20 -9.70
CA SER A 190 -12.32 20.32 -8.93
C SER A 190 -12.96 18.95 -8.76
N SER A 191 -13.70 18.80 -7.67
CA SER A 191 -14.53 17.64 -7.35
C SER A 191 -15.93 17.74 -7.97
N ASP A 192 -16.09 18.58 -9.01
CA ASP A 192 -17.39 18.75 -9.66
C ASP A 192 -17.79 17.44 -10.34
N GLY A 193 -18.98 16.95 -10.01
CA GLY A 193 -19.49 15.67 -10.51
C GLY A 193 -19.13 14.45 -9.65
N CYS A 194 -18.34 14.62 -8.60
CA CYS A 194 -18.14 13.59 -7.59
C CYS A 194 -19.27 13.57 -6.56
N LYS A 195 -19.47 12.44 -5.90
CA LYS A 195 -20.47 12.25 -4.83
C LYS A 195 -19.79 11.82 -3.54
N ASP A 196 -20.42 12.11 -2.41
CA ASP A 196 -19.96 11.60 -1.12
C ASP A 196 -19.90 10.07 -1.14
N SER A 197 -18.74 9.53 -0.80
CA SER A 197 -18.55 8.09 -0.62
C SER A 197 -18.70 7.73 0.85
N THR A 198 -19.25 6.56 1.12
CA THR A 198 -19.23 5.97 2.47
C THR A 198 -17.89 5.35 2.81
N ASN A 199 -17.02 5.15 1.81
CA ASN A 199 -15.70 4.55 1.99
C ASN A 199 -14.69 5.60 2.47
N LEU A 200 -13.86 5.22 3.44
CA LEU A 200 -12.77 6.05 3.95
C LEU A 200 -11.46 5.58 3.32
N MET A 201 -10.57 6.52 3.01
CA MET A 201 -9.23 6.15 2.55
C MET A 201 -8.36 5.69 3.73
N GLY A 202 -7.57 4.64 3.53
CA GLY A 202 -6.62 4.14 4.53
C GLY A 202 -7.18 2.96 5.33
N TYR A 203 -6.78 2.83 6.60
CA TYR A 203 -7.04 1.65 7.42
C TYR A 203 -8.53 1.29 7.58
N GLN A 204 -9.42 2.28 7.47
CA GLN A 204 -10.87 2.11 7.57
C GLN A 204 -11.54 1.82 6.21
N ALA A 205 -10.78 1.69 5.12
CA ALA A 205 -11.32 1.28 3.84
C ALA A 205 -12.01 -0.09 3.98
N SER A 206 -13.17 -0.23 3.35
CA SER A 206 -13.93 -1.47 3.39
C SER A 206 -14.52 -1.82 2.03
N PRO A 207 -14.88 -3.09 1.80
CA PRO A 207 -15.78 -3.46 0.71
C PRO A 207 -17.06 -2.63 0.78
N ALA A 208 -17.56 -2.21 -0.39
CA ALA A 208 -18.85 -1.54 -0.53
C ALA A 208 -20.03 -2.53 -0.45
#